data_AF-A0A637Z9V0-F1
#
_entry.id   AF-A0A637Z9V0-F1
#
_cell.length_a   1.000
_cell.length_b   1.000
_cell.length_c   1.000
_cell.angle_alpha   90.00
_cell.angle_beta   90.00
_cell.angle_gamma   90.00
#
_symmetry.space_group_name_H-M   'P 1'
#
loop_
_entity.id
_entity.type
_entity.pdbx_description
1 polymer ?
#
loop_
_entity_poly.entity_id
_entity_poly.type
_entity_poly.pdbx_seq_one_letter_code
_entity_poly.pdbx_strand_id
1 'polypeptide(L)'
;TGLTIFTARHYLEVAERCGELYQAGRSGIFLSEQDFRIWKRKQDDARVERFLNARLVAGEPYDRNRNSVCEECRNSYVMQRILAFYRGCQQGVISK
;
A
#
# COMPACT_ATOMS: atom_id res chain seq x y z
N THR A 1 11.97 -24.71 17.87
CA THR A 1 11.79 -26.16 17.66
C THR A 1 13.08 -26.92 17.47
N GLY A 2 14.25 -26.30 17.23
CA GLY A 2 15.54 -27.03 17.20
C GLY A 2 15.70 -28.08 16.09
N LEU A 3 14.70 -28.23 15.22
CA LEU A 3 14.70 -29.16 14.10
C LEU A 3 15.50 -28.58 12.93
N THR A 4 16.23 -29.45 12.23
CA THR A 4 16.81 -29.08 10.93
C THR A 4 15.71 -28.93 9.87
N ILE A 5 15.97 -28.14 8.83
CA ILE A 5 15.00 -27.91 7.75
C ILE A 5 14.60 -29.21 7.04
N PHE A 6 15.53 -30.16 6.90
CA PHE A 6 15.27 -31.46 6.27
C PHE A 6 14.32 -32.31 7.13
N THR A 7 14.55 -32.32 8.44
CA THR A 7 13.70 -33.04 9.39
C THR A 7 12.28 -32.46 9.42
N ALA A 8 12.17 -31.12 9.43
CA ALA A 8 10.87 -30.45 9.38
C ALA A 8 10.10 -30.78 8.09
N ARG A 9 10.76 -30.77 6.93
CA ARG A 9 10.15 -31.16 5.65
C ARG A 9 9.69 -32.61 5.64
N HIS A 10 10.51 -33.54 6.14
CA HIS A 10 10.14 -34.95 6.20
C HIS A 10 8.87 -35.17 7.02
N TYR A 11 8.75 -34.55 8.19
CA TYR A 11 7.55 -34.67 9.00
C TYR A 11 6.31 -34.05 8.35
N LEU A 12 6.46 -32.93 7.65
CA LEU A 12 5.36 -32.31 6.92
C LEU A 12 4.88 -33.21 5.77
N GLU A 13 5.78 -33.83 5.01
CA GLU A 13 5.42 -34.78 3.94
C GLU A 13 4.71 -36.03 4.49
N VAL A 14 5.13 -36.54 5.65
CA VAL A 14 4.46 -37.66 6.31
C VAL A 14 3.05 -37.27 6.77
N ALA A 15 2.91 -36.13 7.43
CA ALA A 15 1.61 -35.64 7.90
C ALA A 15 0.64 -35.32 6.74
N GLU A 16 1.15 -34.81 5.61
CA GLU A 16 0.37 -34.64 4.38
C GLU A 16 -0.15 -35.98 3.85
N ARG A 17 0.70 -37.01 3.77
CA ARG A 17 0.30 -38.36 3.33
C ARG A 17 -0.74 -39.01 4.25
N CYS A 18 -0.70 -38.70 5.55
CA CYS A 18 -1.69 -39.16 6.51
C CYS A 18 -3.03 -38.42 6.39
N GLY A 19 -3.12 -37.37 5.58
CA GLY A 19 -4.33 -36.55 5.44
C GLY A 19 -4.59 -35.65 6.64
N GLU A 20 -3.60 -35.45 7.52
CA GLU A 20 -3.71 -34.62 8.72
C GLU A 20 -3.56 -33.12 8.41
N LEU A 21 -3.05 -32.81 7.22
CA LEU A 21 -2.77 -31.44 6.77
C LEU A 21 -3.41 -31.19 5.40
N TYR A 22 -3.83 -29.94 5.20
CA TYR A 22 -4.35 -29.41 3.95
C TYR A 22 -3.27 -28.58 3.24
N GLN A 23 -2.88 -29.00 2.03
CA GLN A 23 -1.89 -28.30 1.21
C GLN A 23 -2.56 -27.29 0.28
N ALA A 24 -2.41 -25.98 0.58
CA ALA A 24 -2.97 -24.88 -0.20
C ALA A 24 -2.00 -24.32 -1.27
N GLY A 25 -1.10 -25.17 -1.78
CA GLY A 25 -0.09 -24.79 -2.77
C GLY A 25 0.82 -23.65 -2.28
N ARG A 26 0.88 -22.55 -3.04
CA ARG A 26 1.72 -21.38 -2.69
C ARG A 26 1.27 -20.64 -1.42
N SER A 27 0.05 -20.88 -0.95
CA SER A 27 -0.47 -20.25 0.26
C SER A 27 -0.03 -20.93 1.55
N GLY A 28 0.64 -22.10 1.46
CA GLY A 28 1.18 -22.82 2.61
C GLY A 28 0.35 -24.06 3.00
N ILE A 29 0.59 -24.53 4.22
CA ILE A 29 0.00 -25.76 4.77
C ILE A 29 -0.88 -25.38 5.97
N PHE A 30 -2.06 -26.01 6.05
CA PHE A 30 -3.08 -25.73 7.07
C PHE A 30 -3.52 -27.04 7.74
N LEU A 31 -4.11 -26.96 8.93
CA LEU A 31 -4.66 -28.14 9.63
C LEU A 31 -5.89 -28.71 8.92
N SER A 32 -6.68 -27.85 8.27
CA SER A 32 -7.84 -28.27 7.50
C SER A 32 -8.14 -27.29 6.35
N GLU A 33 -8.99 -27.72 5.42
CA GLU A 33 -9.50 -26.83 4.37
C GLU A 33 -10.33 -25.67 4.98
N GLN A 34 -11.01 -25.90 6.10
CA GLN A 34 -11.80 -24.86 6.77
C GLN A 34 -10.88 -23.76 7.32
N ASP A 35 -9.75 -24.13 7.92
CA ASP A 35 -8.76 -23.18 8.41
C ASP A 35 -8.17 -22.34 7.28
N PHE A 36 -7.89 -22.97 6.13
CA PHE A 36 -7.46 -22.26 4.94
C PHE A 36 -8.52 -21.24 4.47
N ARG A 37 -9.79 -21.63 4.43
CA ARG A 37 -10.89 -20.73 4.03
C ARG A 37 -11.05 -19.55 4.98
N ILE A 38 -10.91 -19.77 6.29
CA ILE A 38 -10.95 -18.70 7.30
C ILE A 38 -9.75 -17.76 7.13
N TRP A 39 -8.56 -18.31 6.98
CA TRP A 39 -7.34 -17.53 6.73
C TRP A 39 -7.45 -16.69 5.46
N LYS A 40 -7.95 -17.28 4.37
CA LYS A 40 -8.14 -16.60 3.09
C LYS A 40 -9.09 -15.42 3.21
N ARG A 41 -10.21 -15.59 3.93
CA ARG A 41 -11.17 -14.51 4.16
C ARG A 41 -10.55 -13.36 4.96
N LYS A 42 -9.80 -13.67 6.02
CA LYS A 42 -9.05 -12.65 6.79
C LYS A 42 -8.03 -11.88 5.93
N GLN A 43 -7.38 -12.53 4.97
CA GLN A 43 -6.45 -11.87 4.05
C GLN A 43 -7.18 -10.91 3.10
N ASP A 44 -8.32 -11.32 2.57
CA ASP A 44 -9.15 -10.46 1.71
C ASP A 44 -9.70 -9.26 2.49
N ASP A 45 -10.22 -9.48 3.70
CA ASP A 45 -10.69 -8.40 4.58
C ASP A 45 -9.55 -7.42 4.90
N ALA A 46 -8.37 -7.92 5.26
CA ALA A 46 -7.19 -7.07 5.52
C ALA A 46 -6.73 -6.31 4.27
N ARG A 47 -6.91 -6.89 3.07
CA ARG A 47 -6.63 -6.19 1.80
C ARG A 47 -7.62 -5.06 1.56
N VAL A 48 -8.91 -5.29 1.79
CA VAL A 48 -9.96 -4.26 1.68
C VAL A 48 -9.71 -3.14 2.69
N GLU A 49 -9.41 -3.47 3.96
CA GLU A 49 -9.08 -2.48 4.97
C GLU A 49 -7.84 -1.67 4.60
N ARG A 50 -6.77 -2.30 4.11
CA ARG A 50 -5.59 -1.56 3.62
C ARG A 50 -5.95 -0.60 2.49
N PHE A 51 -6.83 -0.99 1.57
CA PHE A 51 -7.26 -0.12 0.47
C PHE A 51 -8.08 1.07 0.97
N LEU A 52 -9.04 0.84 1.88
CA LEU A 52 -9.85 1.90 2.47
C LEU A 52 -8.99 2.84 3.32
N ASN A 53 -8.10 2.30 4.15
CA ASN A 53 -7.17 3.07 4.95
C ASN A 53 -6.13 3.80 4.10
N ALA A 54 -5.68 3.24 2.97
CA ALA A 54 -4.80 3.93 2.04
C ALA A 54 -5.49 5.17 1.44
N ARG A 55 -6.81 5.16 1.25
CA ARG A 55 -7.56 6.35 0.83
C ARG A 55 -7.69 7.39 1.95
N LEU A 56 -7.64 6.97 3.21
CA LEU A 56 -7.59 7.88 4.37
C LEU A 56 -6.18 8.46 4.59
N VAL A 57 -5.13 7.71 4.24
CA VAL A 57 -3.72 8.10 4.40
C VAL A 57 -3.18 8.84 3.17
N ALA A 58 -3.74 8.60 1.99
CA ALA A 58 -3.55 9.48 0.85
C ALA A 58 -4.19 10.81 1.24
N GLY A 59 -3.36 11.77 1.63
CA GLY A 59 -3.80 13.11 2.02
C GLY A 59 -4.62 13.78 0.93
N GLU A 60 -5.03 15.02 1.20
CA GLU A 60 -5.83 15.81 0.26
C GLU A 60 -5.31 15.68 -1.18
N PRO A 61 -6.19 15.41 -2.16
CA PRO A 61 -5.80 15.34 -3.55
C PRO A 61 -4.91 16.54 -3.89
N TYR A 62 -3.79 16.29 -4.56
CA TYR A 62 -2.79 17.32 -4.85
C TYR A 62 -3.46 18.58 -5.44
N ASP A 63 -3.50 19.64 -4.64
CA ASP A 63 -3.97 20.94 -5.09
C ASP A 63 -2.80 21.66 -5.75
N ARG A 64 -2.85 21.75 -7.08
CA ARG A 64 -1.87 22.50 -7.89
C ARG A 64 -1.71 23.96 -7.45
N ASN A 65 -2.69 24.53 -6.75
CA ASN A 65 -2.62 25.89 -6.22
C ASN A 65 -1.86 25.96 -4.88
N ARG A 66 -1.78 24.85 -4.15
CA ARG A 66 -0.98 24.64 -2.94
C ARG A 66 0.21 23.73 -3.24
N ASN A 67 0.95 24.09 -4.28
CA ASN A 67 2.21 23.43 -4.62
C ASN A 67 3.17 23.47 -3.40
N SER A 68 4.24 22.66 -3.36
CA SER A 68 5.16 22.42 -2.22
C SER A 68 5.72 23.63 -1.43
N VAL A 69 5.38 24.84 -1.84
CA VAL A 69 5.64 26.12 -1.18
C VAL A 69 4.66 26.29 0.01
N CYS A 70 5.21 26.55 1.20
CA CYS A 70 4.45 26.84 2.40
C CYS A 70 3.48 28.03 2.21
N GLU A 71 2.37 28.10 2.96
CA GLU A 71 1.36 29.16 2.77
C GLU A 71 1.96 30.56 3.01
N GLU A 72 2.81 30.71 4.02
CA GLU A 72 3.54 31.93 4.33
C GLU A 72 4.48 32.31 3.17
N CYS A 73 5.21 31.32 2.64
CA CYS A 73 6.12 31.45 1.52
C CYS A 73 5.35 31.90 0.26
N ARG A 74 4.16 31.35 0.04
CA ARG A 74 3.28 31.66 -1.09
C ARG A 74 2.69 33.07 -0.99
N ASN A 75 2.40 33.53 0.22
CA ASN A 75 1.89 34.86 0.50
C ASN A 75 2.98 35.93 0.62
N SER A 76 4.26 35.54 0.59
CA SER A 76 5.37 36.50 0.57
C SER A 76 5.31 37.41 -0.66
N TYR A 77 5.73 38.66 -0.48
CA TYR A 77 5.75 39.67 -1.54
C TYR A 77 6.55 39.21 -2.78
N VAL A 78 7.71 38.58 -2.57
CA VAL A 78 8.57 38.08 -3.65
C VAL A 78 7.86 36.97 -4.43
N MET A 79 7.26 36.00 -3.73
CA MET A 79 6.57 34.89 -4.39
C MET A 79 5.34 35.37 -5.16
N GLN A 80 4.57 36.31 -4.62
CA GLN A 80 3.42 36.88 -5.35
C GLN A 80 3.83 37.60 -6.64
N ARG A 81 4.97 38.30 -6.65
CA ARG A 81 5.53 38.90 -7.88
C ARG A 81 5.94 37.85 -8.91
N ILE A 82 6.62 36.79 -8.46
CA ILE A 82 7.03 35.69 -9.34
C ILE A 82 5.78 35.00 -9.93
N LEU A 83 4.79 34.70 -9.10
CA LEU A 83 3.53 34.10 -9.55
C LEU A 83 2.76 35.00 -10.52
N ALA A 84 2.72 36.31 -10.26
CA ALA A 84 2.11 37.29 -11.17
C ALA A 84 2.82 37.33 -12.53
N PHE A 85 4.15 37.31 -12.53
CA PHE A 85 4.96 37.24 -13.76
C PHE A 85 4.63 35.99 -14.58
N TYR A 86 4.69 34.80 -13.97
CA TYR A 86 4.37 33.55 -14.69
C TYR A 86 2.91 33.51 -15.18
N ARG A 87 1.96 34.02 -14.40
CA ARG A 87 0.55 34.15 -14.84
C ARG A 87 0.43 35.07 -16.06
N GLY A 88 1.13 36.21 -16.07
CA GLY A 88 1.14 37.14 -17.20
C GLY A 88 1.77 36.54 -18.46
N CYS A 89 2.86 35.76 -18.33
CA CYS A 89 3.45 35.03 -19.45
C CYS A 89 2.50 33.95 -20.00
N GLN A 90 1.77 33.23 -19.15
CA GLN A 90 0.78 32.22 -19.58
C GLN A 90 -0.41 32.84 -20.28
N GLN A 91 -0.84 34.03 -19.84
CA GLN A 91 -1.95 34.79 -20.44
C GLN A 91 -1.54 35.56 -21.70
N GLY A 92 -0.26 35.51 -22.10
CA GLY A 92 0.26 36.23 -23.28
C GLY A 92 0.31 37.76 -23.11
N VAL A 93 0.10 38.26 -21.89
CA VAL A 93 0.12 39.70 -21.56
C VAL A 93 1.58 40.19 -21.40
N ILE A 94 2.49 39.27 -21.09
CA ILE A 94 3.92 39.53 -20.92
C ILE A 94 4.71 38.63 -21.88
N SER A 95 5.53 39.21 -22.74
CA SER A 95 6.45 38.45 -23.61
C SER A 95 7.61 37.88 -22.77
N LYS A 96 8.09 36.68 -23.15
CA LYS A 96 9.28 36.06 -22.55
C LYS A 96 10.55 36.84 -22.87
#